data_AF-A0AAV1QTU2-F1
#
_entry.id   AF-A0AAV1QTU2-F1
#
_cell.length_a   1.000
_cell.length_b   1.000
_cell.length_c   1.000
_cell.angle_alpha   90.00
_cell.angle_beta   90.00
_cell.angle_gamma   90.00
#
_symmetry.space_group_name_H-M   'P 1'
#
loop_
_entity.id
_entity.type
_entity.pdbx_description
1 polymer ?
#
loop_
_entity_poly.entity_id
_entity_poly.type
_entity_poly.pdbx_seq_one_letter_code
_entity_poly.pdbx_strand_id
1 'polypeptide(L)'
;MAKKLTGTDRVGLLSEPFAALPDLQCSVVNARVWTHNDRIASMICVKNSNFGSPIEDTQYIDRIEACLKNVLKGDNDIKLRYQWQPPIWKEVCIK
;
A
#
# COMPACT_ATOMS: atom_id res chain seq x y z
N MET A 1 8.36 5.76 1.87
CA MET A 1 8.21 4.37 1.36
C MET A 1 6.94 4.29 0.51
N ALA A 2 6.97 3.64 -0.66
CA ALA A 2 5.78 3.47 -1.51
C ALA A 2 5.41 1.98 -1.66
N LYS A 3 4.12 1.66 -1.56
CA LYS A 3 3.59 0.31 -1.71
C LYS A 3 2.44 0.27 -2.71
N LYS A 4 2.49 -0.68 -3.63
CA LYS A 4 1.43 -0.96 -4.59
C LYS A 4 0.57 -2.10 -4.06
N LEU A 5 -0.74 -1.87 -4.06
CA LEU A 5 -1.81 -2.81 -3.79
C LEU A 5 -2.52 -3.09 -5.11
N THR A 6 -2.81 -4.35 -5.41
CA THR A 6 -3.71 -4.72 -6.51
C THR A 6 -4.57 -5.89 -6.09
N GLY A 7 -5.85 -5.89 -6.41
CA GLY A 7 -6.76 -7.02 -6.15
C GLY A 7 -8.13 -6.79 -6.80
N THR A 8 -9.03 -7.76 -6.64
CA THR A 8 -10.44 -7.60 -7.00
C THR A 8 -11.10 -6.55 -6.12
N ASP A 9 -11.89 -5.66 -6.71
CA ASP A 9 -12.65 -4.66 -5.98
C ASP A 9 -13.60 -5.33 -4.99
N ARG A 10 -13.51 -4.92 -3.73
CA ARG A 10 -14.44 -5.32 -2.68
C ARG A 10 -14.56 -4.22 -1.66
N VAL A 11 -15.71 -4.19 -0.99
CA VAL A 11 -15.92 -3.35 0.18
C VAL A 11 -14.84 -3.71 1.22
N GLY A 12 -14.12 -2.71 1.71
CA GLY A 12 -13.07 -2.91 2.71
C GLY A 12 -11.64 -2.87 2.16
N LEU A 13 -11.44 -3.20 0.88
CA LEU A 13 -10.11 -3.45 0.32
C LEU A 13 -9.09 -2.33 0.58
N LEU A 14 -9.54 -1.08 0.48
CA LEU A 14 -8.71 0.09 0.73
C LEU A 14 -8.89 0.66 2.12
N SER A 15 -10.05 0.52 2.77
CA SER A 15 -10.23 1.04 4.13
C SER A 15 -9.41 0.25 5.15
N GLU A 16 -9.32 -1.07 4.96
CA GLU A 16 -8.59 -2.00 5.82
C GLU A 16 -7.10 -1.61 5.98
N PRO A 17 -6.29 -1.48 4.91
CA PRO A 17 -4.90 -1.07 5.05
C PRO A 17 -4.75 0.35 5.58
N PHE A 18 -5.66 1.29 5.26
CA PHE A 18 -5.57 2.66 5.77
C PHE A 18 -5.88 2.75 7.26
N ALA A 19 -6.77 1.92 7.78
CA ALA A 19 -7.08 1.84 9.21
C ALA A 19 -5.92 1.26 10.02
N ALA A 20 -5.10 0.38 9.42
CA ALA A 20 -3.95 -0.25 10.09
C ALA A 20 -2.69 0.63 10.14
N LEU A 21 -2.58 1.67 9.29
CA LEU A 21 -1.39 2.54 9.23
C LEU A 21 -1.15 3.36 10.51
N PRO A 22 -2.16 3.95 11.17
CA PRO A 22 -1.99 4.65 12.44
C PRO A 22 -1.39 3.76 13.54
N ASP A 23 -1.83 2.50 13.65
CA ASP A 23 -1.31 1.54 14.64
C ASP A 23 0.17 1.23 14.42
N LEU A 24 0.65 1.39 13.19
CA LEU A 24 2.04 1.22 12.79
C LEU A 24 2.86 2.51 12.91
N GLN A 25 2.30 3.59 13.45
CA GLN A 25 2.94 4.93 13.50
C GLN A 25 3.36 5.42 12.11
N CYS A 26 2.55 5.06 11.09
CA CYS A 26 2.73 5.49 9.71
C CYS A 26 1.73 6.58 9.35
N SER A 27 2.21 7.68 8.78
CA SER A 27 1.35 8.66 8.12
C SER A 27 1.36 8.46 6.61
N VAL A 28 0.19 8.52 5.99
CA VAL A 28 0.05 8.58 4.53
C VAL A 28 0.51 9.96 4.05
N VAL A 29 1.51 9.98 3.19
CA VAL A 29 2.00 11.20 2.52
C VAL A 29 1.25 11.44 1.22
N ASN A 30 0.95 10.35 0.50
CA ASN A 30 0.22 10.40 -0.76
C ASN A 30 -0.44 9.04 -0.98
N ALA A 31 -1.64 9.03 -1.55
CA ALA A 31 -2.26 7.80 -2.01
C ALA A 31 -2.93 8.03 -3.36
N ARG A 32 -2.82 7.04 -4.23
CA ARG A 32 -3.52 6.99 -5.51
C ARG A 32 -4.30 5.70 -5.63
N VAL A 33 -5.46 5.76 -6.25
CA VAL A 33 -6.35 4.63 -6.45
C VAL A 33 -6.80 4.63 -7.91
N TRP A 34 -6.84 3.44 -8.49
CA TRP A 34 -7.29 3.19 -9.85
C TRP A 34 -8.23 1.99 -9.82
N THR A 35 -9.38 2.11 -10.47
CA THR A 35 -10.40 1.05 -10.55
C THR A 35 -10.69 0.77 -12.01
N HIS A 36 -10.71 -0.50 -12.42
CA HIS A 36 -11.07 -0.92 -13.77
C HIS A 36 -11.45 -2.40 -13.80
N ASN A 37 -12.55 -2.72 -14.48
CA ASN A 37 -13.06 -4.08 -14.66
C ASN A 37 -13.05 -4.91 -13.37
N ASP A 38 -13.69 -4.37 -12.32
CA ASP A 38 -13.76 -4.98 -10.98
C ASP A 38 -12.39 -5.25 -10.33
N ARG A 39 -11.34 -4.58 -10.79
CA ARG A 39 -10.02 -4.59 -10.18
C ARG A 39 -9.68 -3.23 -9.64
N ILE A 40 -9.08 -3.24 -8.46
CA ILE A 40 -8.47 -2.06 -7.86
C ILE A 40 -6.96 -2.21 -7.90
N ALA A 41 -6.30 -1.13 -8.27
CA ALA A 41 -4.91 -0.88 -7.94
C ALA A 41 -4.84 0.35 -7.04
N SER A 42 -4.00 0.32 -6.02
CA SER A 42 -3.69 1.49 -5.21
C SER A 42 -2.19 1.60 -5.00
N MET A 43 -1.70 2.83 -4.89
CA MET A 43 -0.35 3.12 -4.47
C MET A 43 -0.40 4.03 -3.26
N ILE A 44 0.17 3.57 -2.15
CA ILE A 44 0.22 4.30 -0.89
C ILE A 44 1.67 4.64 -0.59
N CYS A 45 1.95 5.93 -0.45
CA CYS A 45 3.22 6.45 0.03
C CYS A 45 3.07 6.78 1.50
N VAL A 46 3.84 6.10 2.34
CA VAL A 46 3.86 6.29 3.80
C VAL A 46 5.20 6.81 4.27
N LYS A 47 5.16 7.59 5.34
CA LYS A 47 6.31 8.00 6.15
C LYS A 47 6.13 7.53 7.58
N ASN A 48 7.24 7.33 8.27
CA ASN A 48 7.21 7.12 9.71
C ASN A 48 6.84 8.46 10.37
N SER A 49 5.89 8.44 11.30
CA SER A 49 5.44 9.64 12.02
C SER A 49 6.44 10.10 13.08
N ASN A 50 7.28 9.18 13.59
CA ASN A 50 8.22 9.45 14.68
C ASN A 50 9.60 9.90 14.19
N PHE A 51 10.00 9.47 12.99
CA PHE A 51 11.29 9.82 12.43
C PHE A 51 11.09 10.83 11.32
N GLY A 52 11.66 12.03 11.48
CA GLY A 52 11.69 13.07 10.44
C GLY A 52 12.55 12.71 9.22
N SER A 53 13.11 11.50 9.18
CA SER A 53 14.01 10.98 8.17
C SER A 53 13.38 9.82 7.35
N PRO A 54 13.95 9.46 6.19
CA PRO A 54 13.50 8.32 5.41
C PRO A 54 13.46 7.04 6.25
N ILE A 55 12.47 6.17 5.96
CA ILE A 55 12.37 4.85 6.58
C ILE A 55 13.52 3.99 6.06
N GLU A 56 14.61 3.91 6.83
CA GLU A 56 15.78 3.05 6.55
C GLU A 56 15.81 1.80 7.45
N ASP A 57 15.03 1.80 8.53
CA ASP A 57 14.92 0.66 9.44
C ASP A 57 14.17 -0.50 8.75
N THR A 58 14.91 -1.54 8.40
CA THR A 58 14.40 -2.74 7.75
C THR A 58 13.40 -3.48 8.64
N GLN A 59 13.57 -3.50 9.97
CA GLN A 59 12.64 -4.14 10.88
C GLN A 59 11.29 -3.43 10.91
N TYR A 60 11.30 -2.10 10.80
CA TYR A 60 10.10 -1.30 10.70
C TYR A 60 9.37 -1.53 9.37
N ILE A 61 10.12 -1.60 8.26
CA ILE A 61 9.57 -1.96 6.94
C ILE A 61 8.89 -3.34 6.97
N ASP A 62 9.55 -4.33 7.58
CA ASP A 62 9.03 -5.69 7.68
C ASP A 62 7.76 -5.77 8.53
N ARG A 63 7.68 -4.99 9.63
CA ARG A 63 6.46 -4.87 10.45
C ARG A 63 5.29 -4.29 9.67
N ILE A 64 5.54 -3.23 8.90
CA ILE A 64 4.51 -2.64 8.03
C ILE A 64 4.07 -3.66 6.98
N GLU A 65 5.00 -4.34 6.33
CA GLU A 65 4.67 -5.36 5.35
C GLU A 65 3.87 -6.50 5.93
N ALA A 66 4.27 -7.03 7.09
CA ALA A 66 3.59 -8.14 7.74
C ALA A 66 2.17 -7.75 8.16
N CYS A 67 2.00 -6.56 8.73
CA CYS A 67 0.69 -6.04 9.11
C CYS A 67 -0.21 -5.85 7.88
N LEU A 68 0.28 -5.16 6.84
CA LEU A 68 -0.48 -4.97 5.60
C LEU A 68 -0.80 -6.31 4.94
N LYS A 69 0.13 -7.28 4.90
CA LYS A 69 -0.14 -8.63 4.39
C LYS A 69 -1.22 -9.34 5.20
N ASN A 70 -1.21 -9.21 6.53
CA ASN A 70 -2.21 -9.83 7.40
C ASN A 70 -3.60 -9.23 7.20
N VAL A 71 -3.69 -7.90 7.09
CA VAL A 71 -4.92 -7.17 6.81
C VAL A 71 -5.52 -7.58 5.46
N LEU A 72 -4.67 -7.81 4.46
CA LEU A 72 -5.10 -8.19 3.11
C LEU A 72 -5.23 -9.71 2.92
N LYS A 73 -4.82 -10.52 3.90
CA LYS A 73 -4.86 -12.00 3.82
C LYS A 73 -6.28 -12.55 3.70
N GLY A 74 -7.29 -11.75 4.05
CA GLY A 74 -8.69 -12.07 3.82
C GLY A 74 -9.10 -12.11 2.34
N ASP A 75 -8.19 -11.82 1.40
CA ASP A 75 -8.44 -11.88 -0.04
C ASP A 75 -7.29 -12.59 -0.77
N ASN A 76 -7.64 -13.60 -1.57
CA ASN A 76 -6.65 -14.44 -2.25
C ASN A 76 -6.09 -13.79 -3.53
N ASP A 77 -6.70 -12.71 -4.06
CA ASP A 77 -6.20 -12.02 -5.26
C ASP A 77 -5.34 -10.78 -4.94
N ILE A 78 -5.22 -10.39 -3.66
CA ILE A 78 -4.47 -9.17 -3.31
C ILE A 78 -2.96 -9.40 -3.36
N LYS A 79 -2.27 -8.51 -4.07
CA LYS A 79 -0.80 -8.48 -4.16
C LYS A 79 -0.26 -7.15 -3.66
N LEU A 80 0.67 -7.24 -2.69
CA LEU A 80 1.49 -6.14 -2.22
C LEU A 80 2.86 -6.19 -2.91
N ARG A 81 3.27 -5.09 -3.56
CA ARG A 81 4.62 -4.95 -4.14
C ARG A 81 5.32 -3.69 -3.67
N TYR A 82 6.62 -3.80 -3.49
CA TYR A 82 7.51 -2.67 -3.30
C TYR A 82 7.87 -2.04 -4.64
N GLN A 83 7.85 -0.72 -4.73
CA GLN A 83 8.24 -0.02 -5.94
C GLN A 83 9.19 1.14 -5.60
N TRP A 84 10.46 1.01 -6.02
CA TRP A 84 11.54 1.98 -5.77
C TRP A 84 11.75 3.03 -6.86
N GLN A 85 10.79 3.17 -7.77
CA GLN A 85 10.77 4.24 -8.75
C GLN A 85 9.32 4.73 -8.88
N PRO A 86 9.04 6.05 -8.89
CA PRO A 86 7.72 6.50 -9.32
C PRO A 86 7.51 5.89 -10.72
N PRO A 87 6.39 5.19 -10.98
CA PRO A 87 6.15 4.69 -12.31
C PRO A 87 6.26 5.89 -13.26
N ILE A 88 7.20 5.82 -14.21
CA ILE A 88 7.16 6.66 -15.39
C ILE A 88 5.74 6.49 -15.91
N TRP A 89 4.97 7.58 -15.98
CA TRP A 89 3.51 7.60 -16.08
C TRP A 89 2.94 7.09 -17.40
N LYS A 90 3.51 6.03 -17.97
CA LYS A 90 2.99 5.35 -19.14
C LYS A 90 2.77 3.89 -18.75
N GLU A 91 1.53 3.43 -18.97
CA GLU A 91 1.20 2.02 -19.17
C GLU A 91 1.08 1.14 -17.92
N VAL A 92 0.37 1.63 -16.90
CA VAL A 92 -0.58 0.73 -16.22
C VAL A 92 -1.97 1.32 -16.41
N CYS A 93 -2.36 1.49 -17.67
CA CYS A 93 -3.75 1.30 -18.02
C CYS A 93 -4.04 -0.15 -17.65
N ILE A 94 -4.93 -0.32 -16.69
CA ILE A 94 -5.56 -1.60 -16.43
C ILE A 94 -6.17 -1.97 -17.79
N LYS A 95 -5.68 -3.05 -18.40
CA LYS A 95 -6.29 -3.60 -19.62
C LYS A 95 -7.61 -4.26 -19.26
#